data_AF-A0AAW9R5U1-F1
#
_entry.id   AF-A0AAW9R5U1-F1
#
_cell.length_a   1.000
_cell.length_b   1.000
_cell.length_c   1.000
_cell.angle_alpha   90.00
_cell.angle_beta   90.00
_cell.angle_gamma   90.00
#
_symmetry.space_group_name_H-M   'P 1'
#
loop_
_entity.id
_entity.type
_entity.pdbx_description
1 polymer ?
#
loop_
_entity_poly.entity_id
_entity_poly.type
_entity_poly.pdbx_seq_one_letter_code
_entity_poly.pdbx_strand_id
1 'polypeptide(L)'
;MSPRFFLALLLAAPVACAAASCTEVDGWNAGRRGAAADAACTADAYAEAFRLGESLAALKTRREALDAQAARLPDQAGALRRQQRQIDVDIEAIHGVATLRGWPVQTLSRESGRKDTP
;
A
#
# COMPACT_ATOMS: atom_id res chain seq x y z
N MET A 1 -26.20 18.06 -59.80
CA MET A 1 -26.06 18.89 -58.60
C MET A 1 -25.46 18.03 -57.50
N SER A 2 -24.22 18.33 -57.16
CA SER A 2 -23.39 17.63 -56.17
C SER A 2 -23.73 18.10 -54.73
N PRO A 3 -22.97 17.74 -53.68
CA PRO A 3 -23.31 16.67 -52.74
C PRO A 3 -23.32 17.19 -51.29
N ARG A 4 -23.83 16.43 -50.30
CA ARG A 4 -23.48 16.67 -48.88
C ARG A 4 -23.41 15.37 -48.10
N PHE A 5 -22.30 14.65 -48.26
CA PHE A 5 -21.81 13.68 -47.28
C PHE A 5 -21.08 14.45 -46.18
N PHE A 6 -21.72 14.57 -45.00
CA PHE A 6 -21.07 15.07 -43.79
C PHE A 6 -20.24 13.94 -43.20
N LEU A 7 -18.92 13.96 -43.47
CA LEU A 7 -17.96 13.07 -42.83
C LEU A 7 -17.62 13.66 -41.45
N ALA A 8 -18.22 13.12 -40.39
CA ALA A 8 -17.84 13.45 -39.02
C ALA A 8 -16.53 12.73 -38.69
N LEU A 9 -15.42 13.47 -38.77
CA LEU A 9 -14.09 13.00 -38.38
C LEU A 9 -14.05 12.90 -36.84
N LEU A 10 -14.27 11.70 -36.31
CA LEU A 10 -13.99 11.37 -34.90
C LEU A 10 -12.47 11.38 -34.72
N LEU A 11 -11.94 12.51 -34.25
CA LEU A 11 -10.58 12.58 -33.72
C LEU A 11 -10.50 11.72 -32.46
N ALA A 12 -10.04 10.48 -32.63
CA ALA A 12 -9.52 9.67 -31.53
C ALA A 12 -8.22 10.32 -31.06
N ALA A 13 -8.30 11.16 -30.04
CA ALA A 13 -7.12 11.64 -29.33
C ALA A 13 -6.40 10.45 -28.70
N PRO A 14 -5.10 10.24 -28.96
CA PRO A 14 -4.34 9.26 -28.20
C PRO A 14 -4.32 9.73 -26.75
N VAL A 15 -5.01 9.00 -25.88
CA VAL A 15 -4.84 9.15 -24.44
C VAL A 15 -3.40 8.69 -24.18
N ALA A 16 -2.48 9.64 -24.07
CA ALA A 16 -1.14 9.38 -23.58
C ALA A 16 -1.31 8.94 -22.11
N CYS A 17 -1.55 7.65 -21.89
CA CYS A 17 -1.30 7.02 -20.61
C CYS A 17 0.16 7.31 -20.30
N ALA A 18 0.39 8.20 -19.33
CA ALA A 18 1.71 8.35 -18.74
C ALA A 18 2.20 6.95 -18.39
N ALA A 19 3.29 6.50 -19.02
CA ALA A 19 3.84 5.18 -18.77
C ALA A 19 4.11 5.09 -17.27
N ALA A 20 3.42 4.17 -16.59
CA ALA A 20 3.70 3.88 -15.20
C ALA A 20 5.19 3.56 -15.12
N SER A 21 5.92 4.25 -14.23
CA SER A 21 7.36 4.08 -14.09
C SER A 21 7.77 2.69 -13.59
N CYS A 22 6.79 1.84 -13.24
CA CYS A 22 6.91 0.44 -12.83
C CYS A 22 8.13 0.17 -11.94
N THR A 23 8.45 1.12 -11.06
CA THR A 23 9.60 1.00 -10.17
C THR A 23 9.24 0.13 -8.97
N GLU A 24 10.25 -0.43 -8.30
CA GLU A 24 10.05 -1.16 -7.04
C GLU A 24 9.25 -0.31 -6.02
N VAL A 25 9.58 0.98 -5.90
CA VAL A 25 8.90 1.89 -4.96
C VAL A 25 7.44 2.13 -5.34
N ASP A 26 7.09 2.11 -6.63
CA ASP A 26 5.70 2.21 -7.08
C ASP A 26 4.90 0.96 -6.69
N GLY A 27 5.49 -0.24 -6.88
CA GLY A 27 4.90 -1.51 -6.46
C GLY A 27 4.66 -1.54 -4.95
N TRP A 28 5.71 -1.24 -4.17
CA TRP A 28 5.63 -1.08 -2.72
C TRP A 28 4.48 -0.17 -2.27
N ASN A 29 4.41 1.02 -2.87
CA ASN A 29 3.40 2.01 -2.54
C ASN A 29 1.99 1.56 -2.92
N ALA A 30 1.82 0.89 -4.05
CA ALA A 30 0.52 0.36 -4.49
C ALA A 30 0.02 -0.74 -3.53
N GLY A 31 0.87 -1.72 -3.20
CA GLY A 31 0.50 -2.81 -2.30
C GLY A 31 0.11 -2.33 -0.90
N ARG A 32 0.85 -1.36 -0.36
CA ARG A 32 0.55 -0.78 0.97
C ARG A 32 -0.77 -0.02 1.07
N ARG A 33 -1.28 0.46 -0.06
CA ARG A 33 -2.57 1.14 -0.15
C ARG A 33 -3.71 0.19 -0.47
N GLY A 34 -3.44 -1.10 -0.69
CA GLY A 34 -4.43 -2.05 -1.19
C GLY A 34 -4.94 -1.70 -2.60
N ALA A 35 -4.13 -1.01 -3.40
CA ALA A 35 -4.46 -0.75 -4.79
C ALA A 35 -4.24 -2.02 -5.62
N ALA A 36 -4.97 -2.16 -6.74
CA ALA A 36 -4.68 -3.23 -7.69
C ALA A 36 -3.27 -3.04 -8.29
N ALA A 37 -2.54 -4.14 -8.47
CA ALA A 37 -1.27 -4.12 -9.20
C ALA A 37 -1.52 -3.64 -10.64
N ASP A 38 -0.60 -2.84 -11.18
CA ASP A 38 -0.67 -2.42 -12.57
C ASP A 38 -0.27 -3.58 -13.49
N ALA A 39 -1.21 -4.02 -14.34
CA ALA A 39 -1.00 -5.13 -15.26
C ALA A 39 0.08 -4.85 -16.34
N ALA A 40 0.41 -3.57 -16.58
CA ALA A 40 1.50 -3.19 -17.47
C ALA A 40 2.88 -3.39 -16.81
N CYS A 41 2.94 -3.47 -15.48
CA CYS A 41 4.19 -3.64 -14.74
C CYS A 41 4.54 -5.13 -14.56
N THR A 42 5.26 -5.69 -15.53
CA THR A 42 5.67 -7.11 -15.54
C THR A 42 7.02 -7.38 -14.88
N ALA A 43 7.71 -6.34 -14.37
CA ALA A 43 9.00 -6.51 -13.73
C ALA A 43 8.86 -7.25 -12.39
N ASP A 44 9.65 -8.30 -12.18
CA ASP A 44 9.62 -9.11 -10.95
C ASP A 44 9.82 -8.26 -9.70
N ALA A 45 10.72 -7.27 -9.77
CA ALA A 45 11.04 -6.39 -8.66
C ALA A 45 9.85 -5.49 -8.26
N TYR A 46 9.03 -5.05 -9.23
CA TYR A 46 7.76 -4.37 -8.94
C TYR A 46 6.78 -5.30 -8.24
N ALA A 47 6.60 -6.51 -8.77
CA ALA A 47 5.65 -7.49 -8.23
C ALA A 47 6.05 -7.97 -6.82
N GLU A 48 7.34 -8.13 -6.56
CA GLU A 48 7.87 -8.44 -5.22
C GLU A 48 7.59 -7.29 -4.24
N ALA A 49 7.93 -6.06 -4.62
CA ALA A 49 7.68 -4.89 -3.79
C ALA A 49 6.18 -4.70 -3.51
N PHE A 50 5.32 -4.94 -4.50
CA PHE A 50 3.87 -4.93 -4.36
C PHE A 50 3.38 -5.96 -3.34
N ARG A 51 3.78 -7.22 -3.47
CA ARG A 51 3.38 -8.29 -2.53
C ARG A 51 3.86 -8.01 -1.11
N LEU A 52 5.06 -7.43 -0.95
CA LEU A 52 5.55 -7.04 0.36
C LEU A 52 4.69 -5.91 0.96
N GLY A 53 4.28 -4.94 0.13
CA GLY A 53 3.38 -3.87 0.52
C GLY A 53 1.99 -4.37 0.94
N GLU A 54 1.42 -5.32 0.17
CA GLU A 54 0.15 -5.97 0.52
C GLU A 54 0.25 -6.74 1.83
N SER A 55 1.35 -7.48 2.02
CA SER A 55 1.61 -8.23 3.25
C SER A 55 1.65 -7.30 4.46
N LEU A 56 2.30 -6.14 4.34
CA LEU A 56 2.32 -5.11 5.38
C LEU A 56 0.92 -4.57 5.69
N ALA A 57 0.11 -4.30 4.66
CA ALA A 57 -1.26 -3.81 4.85
C ALA A 57 -2.11 -4.86 5.58
N ALA A 58 -2.06 -6.12 5.15
CA ALA A 58 -2.79 -7.22 5.76
C ALA A 58 -2.41 -7.45 7.24
N LEU A 59 -1.11 -7.39 7.56
CA LEU A 59 -0.63 -7.51 8.94
C LEU A 59 -1.14 -6.37 9.82
N LYS A 60 -1.12 -5.12 9.32
CA LYS A 60 -1.66 -3.96 10.05
C LYS A 60 -3.15 -4.10 10.33
N THR A 61 -3.94 -4.45 9.33
CA THR A 61 -5.38 -4.71 9.49
C THR A 61 -5.64 -5.83 10.51
N ARG A 62 -4.87 -6.91 10.45
CA ARG A 62 -5.01 -8.02 11.41
C ARG A 62 -4.65 -7.58 12.84
N ARG A 63 -3.59 -6.78 13.01
CA ARG A 63 -3.18 -6.25 14.31
C ARG A 63 -4.28 -5.38 14.93
N GLU A 64 -4.87 -4.48 14.14
CA GLU A 64 -6.01 -3.65 14.56
C GLU A 64 -7.25 -4.49 14.91
N ALA A 65 -7.53 -5.53 14.13
CA ALA A 65 -8.62 -6.46 14.43
C ALA A 65 -8.39 -7.22 15.76
N LEU A 66 -7.16 -7.60 16.06
CA LEU A 66 -6.80 -8.22 17.33
C LEU A 66 -6.92 -7.25 18.51
N ASP A 67 -6.61 -5.96 18.32
CA ASP A 67 -6.81 -4.93 19.34
C ASP A 67 -8.30 -4.84 19.71
N ALA A 68 -9.17 -4.78 18.69
CA ALA A 68 -10.61 -4.76 18.89
C ALA A 68 -11.14 -6.05 19.56
N GLN A 69 -10.58 -7.22 19.22
CA GLN A 69 -10.95 -8.50 19.83
C GLN A 69 -10.50 -8.59 21.29
N ALA A 70 -9.29 -8.14 21.62
CA ALA A 70 -8.77 -8.18 22.99
C ALA A 70 -9.61 -7.31 23.94
N ALA A 71 -10.18 -6.22 23.45
CA ALA A 71 -11.12 -5.39 24.21
C ALA A 71 -12.48 -6.09 24.46
N ARG A 72 -12.91 -6.99 23.56
CA ARG A 72 -14.19 -7.71 23.67
C ARG A 72 -14.09 -9.04 24.42
N LEU A 73 -12.91 -9.66 24.44
CA LEU A 73 -12.68 -11.01 24.98
C LEU A 73 -11.57 -10.96 26.05
N PRO A 74 -11.85 -10.43 27.26
CA PRO A 74 -10.85 -10.25 28.31
C PRO A 74 -10.20 -11.59 28.74
N ASP A 75 -10.98 -12.67 28.79
CA ASP A 75 -10.49 -14.00 29.16
C ASP A 75 -9.45 -14.56 28.16
N GLN A 76 -9.47 -14.08 26.92
CA GLN A 76 -8.54 -14.46 25.86
C GLN A 76 -7.45 -13.41 25.60
N ALA A 77 -7.48 -12.27 26.31
CA ALA A 77 -6.60 -11.13 26.04
C ALA A 77 -5.12 -11.49 26.09
N GLY A 78 -4.71 -12.40 26.97
CA GLY A 78 -3.32 -12.86 27.05
C GLY A 78 -2.85 -13.57 25.77
N ALA A 79 -3.69 -14.41 25.17
CA ALA A 79 -3.38 -15.10 23.91
C ALA A 79 -3.38 -14.14 22.72
N LEU A 80 -4.38 -13.25 22.65
CA LEU A 80 -4.47 -12.23 21.60
C LEU A 80 -3.25 -11.28 21.63
N ARG A 81 -2.80 -10.85 22.82
CA ARG A 81 -1.58 -10.03 22.97
C ARG A 81 -0.31 -10.74 22.51
N ARG A 82 -0.21 -12.06 22.62
CA ARG A 82 0.92 -12.82 22.06
C ARG A 82 0.89 -12.79 20.53
N GLN A 83 -0.28 -12.96 19.93
CA GLN A 83 -0.43 -12.86 18.48
C GLN A 83 -0.09 -11.45 17.96
N GLN A 84 -0.51 -10.41 18.68
CA GLN A 84 -0.17 -9.03 18.35
C GLN A 84 1.35 -8.80 18.34
N ARG A 85 2.05 -9.27 19.38
CA ARG A 85 3.52 -9.16 19.42
C ARG A 85 4.21 -9.86 18.25
N GLN A 86 3.72 -11.01 17.82
CA GLN A 86 4.28 -11.68 16.66
C GLN A 86 4.07 -10.85 15.38
N ILE A 87 2.87 -10.30 15.20
CA ILE A 87 2.57 -9.43 14.06
C ILE A 87 3.43 -8.16 14.09
N ASP A 88 3.66 -7.57 15.26
CA ASP A 88 4.51 -6.39 15.41
C ASP A 88 5.96 -6.69 14.96
N VAL A 89 6.49 -7.87 15.30
CA VAL A 89 7.81 -8.36 14.82
C VAL A 89 7.81 -8.54 13.29
N ASP A 90 6.76 -9.14 12.73
CA ASP A 90 6.67 -9.37 11.27
C ASP A 90 6.58 -8.02 10.51
N ILE A 91 5.84 -7.05 11.05
CA ILE A 91 5.77 -5.67 10.53
C ILE A 91 7.15 -5.01 10.56
N GLU A 92 7.89 -5.15 11.68
CA GLU A 92 9.23 -4.60 11.82
C GLU A 92 10.20 -5.23 10.81
N ALA A 93 10.13 -6.54 10.59
CA ALA A 93 10.94 -7.23 9.58
C ALA A 93 10.68 -6.67 8.17
N ILE A 94 9.41 -6.46 7.79
CA ILE A 94 9.05 -5.86 6.50
C ILE A 94 9.55 -4.41 6.40
N HIS A 95 9.43 -3.62 7.47
CA HIS A 95 10.00 -2.26 7.51
C HIS A 95 11.53 -2.27 7.39
N GLY A 96 12.21 -3.26 7.95
CA GLY A 96 13.65 -3.45 7.79
C GLY A 96 14.04 -3.65 6.32
N VAL A 97 13.33 -4.54 5.61
CA VAL A 97 13.53 -4.75 4.16
C VAL A 97 13.31 -3.45 3.39
N ALA A 98 12.21 -2.76 3.66
CA ALA A 98 11.90 -1.49 2.99
C ALA A 98 12.97 -0.41 3.23
N THR A 99 13.49 -0.32 4.46
CA THR A 99 14.55 0.61 4.83
C THR A 99 15.84 0.31 4.05
N LEU A 100 16.25 -0.95 3.99
CA LEU A 100 17.44 -1.38 3.23
C LEU A 100 17.29 -1.11 1.72
N ARG A 101 16.07 -1.17 1.20
CA ARG A 101 15.74 -0.86 -0.21
C ARG A 101 15.56 0.64 -0.49
N GLY A 102 15.62 1.50 0.54
CA GLY A 102 15.36 2.94 0.40
C GLY A 102 13.90 3.30 0.13
N TRP A 103 12.97 2.40 0.42
CA TRP A 103 11.53 2.63 0.25
C TRP A 103 10.94 3.40 1.43
N PRO A 104 9.89 4.21 1.23
CA PRO A 104 9.30 4.99 2.30
C PRO A 104 8.69 4.09 3.38
N VAL A 105 9.11 4.32 4.63
CA VAL A 105 8.53 3.70 5.84
C VAL A 105 7.86 4.79 6.67
N GLN A 106 6.60 4.56 7.05
CA GLN A 106 5.95 5.39 8.07
C GLN A 106 6.34 4.78 9.41
N THR A 107 7.38 5.33 10.03
CA THR A 107 7.68 5.02 11.43
C THR A 107 6.59 5.65 12.29
N LEU A 108 6.02 4.89 13.23
CA LEU A 108 4.95 5.35 14.13
C LEU A 108 5.42 6.44 15.13
N SER A 109 6.57 7.07 14.90
CA SER A 109 7.21 8.05 15.79
C SER A 109 7.37 9.41 15.13
N ARG A 110 6.26 10.15 14.96
CA ARG A 110 6.30 11.63 14.91
C ARG A 110 4.92 12.30 15.00
N GLU A 111 4.18 12.10 16.10
CA GLU A 111 3.29 13.16 16.62
C GLU A 111 2.86 12.87 18.06
N SER A 112 3.84 12.79 18.95
CA SER A 112 3.65 13.03 20.38
C SER A 112 4.72 14.03 20.79
N GLY A 113 4.36 15.32 20.81
CA GLY A 113 5.19 16.37 21.41
C GLY A 113 5.67 17.48 20.46
N ARG A 114 4.80 18.45 20.19
CA ARG A 114 5.18 19.86 20.33
C ARG A 114 3.99 20.62 20.93
N LYS A 115 4.03 20.78 22.25
CA LYS A 115 3.32 21.84 22.98
C LYS A 115 3.85 23.17 22.46
N ASP A 116 2.97 24.09 22.09
CA ASP A 116 3.19 25.52 22.24
C ASP A 116 1.82 26.12 22.60
N THR A 117 1.57 26.21 23.91
CA THR A 117 0.48 26.99 24.49
C THR A 117 0.99 28.42 24.65
N PRO A 118 0.26 29.47 24.22
CA PRO A 118 0.53 30.83 24.66
C PRO A 118 0.15 31.04 26.13
#